data_AF-A0A3D2R418-F1
#
_entry.id   AF-A0A3D2R418-F1
#
_cell.length_a   1.000
_cell.length_b   1.000
_cell.length_c   1.000
_cell.angle_alpha   90.00
_cell.angle_beta   90.00
_cell.angle_gamma   90.00
#
_symmetry.space_group_name_H-M   'P 1'
#
loop_
_entity.id
_entity.type
_entity.pdbx_description
1 polymer ?
#
loop_
_entity_poly.entity_id
_entity_poly.type
_entity_poly.pdbx_seq_one_letter_code
_entity_poly.pdbx_strand_id
1 'polypeptide(L)' 'MSIKSDNWIRRMAIEHDMISPFEPEMVREINNEKIVSYGTSSYGYDIRCAPEFKVFTN' A
#
# COMPACT_ATOMS: atom_id res chain seq x y z
N MET A 1 17.50 12.00 6.91
CA MET A 1 16.06 11.65 7.07
C MET A 1 15.99 10.24 7.62
N SER A 2 15.12 9.99 8.60
CA SER A 2 14.85 8.64 9.11
C SER A 2 13.65 8.00 8.40
N ILE A 3 13.61 6.68 8.34
CA ILE A 3 12.44 5.92 7.91
C ILE A 3 11.30 6.15 8.91
N LYS A 4 10.07 6.32 8.41
CA LYS A 4 8.89 6.60 9.23
C LYS A 4 8.14 5.31 9.54
N SER A 5 7.62 5.21 10.76
CA SER A 5 6.83 4.05 11.20
C SER A 5 5.40 4.08 10.67
N ASP A 6 4.74 2.93 10.77
CA ASP A 6 3.32 2.73 10.49
C ASP A 6 2.39 3.81 11.09
N ASN A 7 2.59 4.21 12.35
CA ASN A 7 1.79 5.24 13.01
C ASN A 7 1.92 6.60 12.33
N TRP A 8 3.13 6.94 11.87
CA TRP A 8 3.33 8.17 11.11
C TRP A 8 2.66 8.07 9.73
N ILE A 9 2.80 6.93 9.05
CA ILE A 9 2.20 6.69 7.73
C ILE A 9 0.68 6.79 7.80
N ARG A 10 0.03 6.13 8.77
CA ARG A 10 -1.42 6.19 9.01
C ARG A 10 -1.90 7.62 9.22
N ARG A 11 -1.22 8.36 10.10
CA ARG A 11 -1.57 9.76 10.38
C ARG A 11 -1.51 10.61 9.11
N MET A 12 -0.43 10.50 8.34
CA MET A 12 -0.26 11.27 7.11
C MET A 12 -1.27 10.90 6.02
N ALA A 13 -1.61 9.61 5.89
CA ALA A 13 -2.62 9.18 4.94
C ALA A 13 -4.01 9.71 5.33
N ILE A 14 -4.39 9.67 6.61
CA ILE A 14 -5.73 10.07 7.09
C ILE A 14 -5.89 11.60 7.15
N GLU A 15 -4.90 12.31 7.71
CA GLU A 15 -5.01 13.75 7.97
C GLU A 15 -4.62 14.62 6.76
N HIS A 16 -3.83 14.06 5.84
CA HIS A 16 -3.24 14.82 4.73
C HIS A 16 -3.43 14.18 3.36
N ASP A 17 -4.23 13.11 3.23
CA ASP A 17 -4.47 12.39 1.96
C ASP A 17 -3.17 11.97 1.24
N MET A 18 -2.14 11.65 2.03
CA MET A 18 -0.81 11.30 1.47
C MET A 18 -0.85 10.05 0.57
N ILE A 19 -1.78 9.12 0.83
CA ILE A 19 -1.99 7.89 0.07
C ILE A 19 -3.49 7.73 -0.13
N SER A 20 -3.94 7.55 -1.36
CA SER A 20 -5.36 7.40 -1.69
C SER A 20 -5.54 6.49 -2.90
N PRO A 21 -6.32 5.40 -2.80
CA PRO A 21 -6.96 4.84 -1.59
C PRO A 21 -5.95 4.24 -0.59
N PHE A 22 -6.27 4.28 0.70
CA PHE A 22 -5.39 3.86 1.81
C PHE A 22 -5.94 2.65 2.60
N GLU A 23 -5.06 1.67 2.88
CA GLU A 23 -5.33 0.56 3.80
C GLU A 23 -4.46 0.65 5.08
N PRO A 24 -5.06 0.83 6.27
CA PRO A 24 -4.32 1.01 7.52
C PRO A 24 -3.64 -0.26 8.03
N GLU A 25 -3.96 -1.41 7.44
CA GLU A 25 -3.45 -2.73 7.82
C GLU A 25 -3.03 -3.53 6.58
N MET A 26 -2.33 -4.64 6.81
CA MET A 26 -1.88 -5.52 5.73
C MET A 26 -3.00 -6.47 5.30
N VAL A 27 -3.53 -6.24 4.11
CA VAL A 27 -4.51 -7.11 3.44
C VAL A 27 -3.77 -8.30 2.86
N ARG A 28 -4.20 -9.52 3.20
CA ARG A 28 -3.56 -10.78 2.76
C ARG A 28 -4.52 -11.71 2.01
N GLU A 29 -5.81 -11.41 2.05
CA GLU A 29 -6.88 -12.23 1.49
C GLU A 29 -8.01 -11.33 0.99
N ILE A 30 -8.56 -11.65 -0.18
CA ILE A 30 -9.76 -11.01 -0.75
C ILE A 30 -10.66 -12.14 -1.27
N ASN A 31 -11.96 -12.07 -1.01
CA ASN A 31 -12.94 -13.07 -1.47
C ASN A 31 -12.53 -14.52 -1.15
N ASN A 32 -11.98 -14.76 0.04
CA ASN A 32 -11.48 -16.07 0.48
C ASN A 32 -10.28 -16.62 -0.30
N GLU A 33 -9.62 -15.79 -1.11
CA GLU A 33 -8.41 -16.14 -1.85
C GLU A 33 -7.19 -15.37 -1.32
N LYS A 34 -6.10 -16.10 -1.09
CA LYS A 34 -4.82 -15.49 -0.71
C LYS A 34 -4.28 -14.66 -1.87
N ILE A 35 -3.72 -13.49 -1.54
CA ILE A 35 -3.13 -12.57 -2.53
C ILE A 35 -1.68 -12.22 -2.16
N VAL A 36 -0.97 -11.57 -3.08
CA VAL A 36 0.23 -10.81 -2.71
C VAL A 36 -0.24 -9.65 -1.84
N SER A 37 0.22 -9.62 -0.59
CA SER A 37 -0.29 -8.68 0.40
C SER A 37 0.06 -7.23 0.07
N TYR A 38 -0.78 -6.31 0.54
CA TYR A 38 -0.58 -4.86 0.38
C TYR A 38 -1.11 -4.10 1.61
N GLY A 39 -0.81 -2.81 1.71
CA GLY A 39 -1.24 -1.94 2.81
C GLY A 39 -0.11 -1.56 3.77
N THR A 40 -0.46 -1.09 4.96
CA THR A 40 0.52 -0.56 5.92
C THR A 40 1.33 -1.68 6.59
N SER A 41 2.66 -1.56 6.53
CA SER A 41 3.65 -2.39 7.23
C SER A 41 4.38 -1.58 8.30
N SER A 42 5.17 -2.22 9.17
CA SER A 42 5.76 -1.58 10.37
C SER A 42 6.53 -0.28 10.10
N TYR A 43 7.21 -0.20 8.95
CA TYR A 43 8.02 0.95 8.54
C TYR A 43 7.89 1.24 7.04
N GLY A 44 6.72 0.95 6.47
CA GLY A 44 6.50 1.09 5.03
C GLY A 44 5.04 0.90 4.65
N TYR A 45 4.77 1.06 3.36
CA TYR A 45 3.45 0.83 2.78
C TYR A 45 3.61 0.05 1.48
N ASP A 46 3.01 -1.12 1.42
CA ASP A 46 3.06 -2.00 0.26
C ASP A 46 1.98 -1.56 -0.74
N ILE A 47 2.41 -1.02 -1.89
CA ILE A 47 1.50 -0.51 -2.93
C ILE A 47 0.95 -1.62 -3.82
N ARG A 48 -0.17 -1.35 -4.49
CA ARG A 48 -0.78 -2.24 -5.48
C ARG A 48 -0.39 -1.85 -6.90
N CYS A 49 -0.39 -2.85 -7.79
CA CYS A 49 -0.26 -2.63 -9.22
C CYS A 49 -1.65 -2.48 -9.87
N ALA A 50 -1.79 -1.49 -10.75
CA ALA A 50 -2.99 -1.32 -11.57
C ALA A 50 -2.98 -2.34 -12.74
N PRO A 51 -4.15 -2.69 -13.31
CA PRO A 51 -4.23 -3.67 -14.39
C PRO A 51 -3.78 -3.12 -15.77
N GLU A 52 -3.30 -1.87 -15.83
CA GLU A 52 -2.89 -1.20 -17.07
C GLU A 52 -1.37 -1.27 -17.23
N PHE A 53 -0.92 -1.96 -18.27
CA PHE A 53 0.50 -2.20 -18.52
C PHE A 53 0.90 -1.74 -19.92
N LYS A 54 2.15 -1.29 -20.05
CA LYS A 54 2.82 -1.06 -21.34
C LYS A 54 3.94 -2.07 -21.49
N VAL A 55 3.83 -2.93 -22.50
CA VAL A 55 4.85 -3.94 -22.81
C VAL A 55 5.70 -3.46 -23.97
N PHE A 56 7.01 -3.35 -23.75
CA PHE A 56 7.96 -2.98 -24.79
C PHE A 56 8.17 -4.17 -25.75
N THR A 57 8.23 -3.88 -27.04
CA THR A 57 8.59 -4.83 -28.11
C THR A 57 9.68 -4.22 -28.98
N ASN A 58 10.50 -5.09 -29.58
CA ASN A 58 11.45 -4.72 -30.64
C ASN A 58 10.76 -4.48 -31.98
#